data_AF-A0A7D5RMR4-F1
#
_entry.id   AF-A0A7D5RMR4-F1
#
_cell.length_a   1.000
_cell.length_b   1.000
_cell.length_c   1.000
_cell.angle_alpha   90.00
_cell.angle_beta   90.00
_cell.angle_gamma   90.00
#
_symmetry.space_group_name_H-M   'P 1'
#
loop_
_entity.id
_entity.type
_entity.pdbx_description
1 polymer ?
#
loop_
_entity_poly.entity_id
_entity_poly.type
_entity_poly.pdbx_seq_one_letter_code
_entity_poly.pdbx_strand_id
1 'polypeptide(L)'
;MYPLLAFAANLGGGVFGLGAFLLMAILHPLFSVISTQAHIWFEGLFPEQNLSLFDQIMLRIQSRWDDYTKSHEASSFENLFKYGTISDKQKVLDTIAEGFNISYSPILQSALNDNQNVVRIQAAAILTKIDTEFDNKLKKLEKLHQDSPDDLVILLQLAEHTDLYATIGITDEVRSLEIASSAVFYYRKFLEVNKDQFVVWLAVARLLLFQNDYESFIEWYEKGKDQFKYLPSILNSWYLQALYKRKQINEMFWN
;
A
#
# COMPACT_ATOMS: atom_id res chain seq x y z
N MET A 1 17.95 -5.43 31.29
CA MET A 1 17.89 -6.66 32.13
C MET A 1 18.86 -7.76 31.67
N TYR A 2 19.27 -7.81 30.40
CA TYR A 2 20.27 -8.77 29.88
C TYR A 2 21.73 -8.67 30.41
N PRO A 3 22.31 -7.50 30.76
CA PRO A 3 23.74 -7.43 31.08
C PRO A 3 24.10 -8.06 32.44
N LEU A 4 23.16 -8.07 33.40
CA LEU A 4 23.37 -8.66 34.73
C LEU A 4 23.39 -10.20 34.70
N LEU A 5 22.55 -10.82 33.87
CA LEU A 5 22.56 -12.28 33.67
C LEU A 5 23.80 -12.76 32.91
N ALA A 6 24.26 -11.98 31.91
CA ALA A 6 25.50 -12.28 31.18
C ALA A 6 26.74 -12.13 32.08
N PHE A 7 26.74 -11.16 32.99
CA PHE A 7 27.83 -10.98 33.96
C PHE A 7 27.88 -12.16 34.96
N ALA A 8 26.74 -12.60 35.48
CA ALA A 8 26.66 -13.73 36.40
C ALA A 8 27.08 -15.07 35.76
N ALA A 9 26.74 -15.32 34.49
CA ALA A 9 27.17 -16.52 33.76
C ALA A 9 28.69 -16.59 33.51
N ASN A 10 29.35 -15.43 33.40
CA ASN A 10 30.79 -15.36 33.12
C ASN A 10 31.70 -15.52 34.36
N LEU A 11 31.15 -15.42 35.57
CA LEU A 11 31.92 -15.62 36.82
C LEU A 11 32.41 -17.09 36.98
N GLY A 12 31.77 -18.06 36.33
CA GLY A 12 32.19 -19.46 36.33
C GLY A 12 33.36 -19.80 35.40
N GLY A 13 33.71 -18.91 34.46
CA GLY A 13 34.73 -19.16 33.41
C GLY A 13 36.11 -18.57 33.69
N GLY A 14 36.32 -17.92 34.84
CA GLY A 14 37.59 -17.28 35.20
C GLY A 14 38.01 -16.18 34.20
N VAL A 15 39.32 -16.07 33.93
CA VAL A 15 39.89 -15.02 33.05
C VAL A 15 39.36 -15.05 31.61
N PHE A 16 38.94 -16.22 31.12
CA PHE A 16 38.38 -16.36 29.77
C PHE A 16 36.94 -15.81 29.67
N GLY A 17 36.16 -15.89 30.74
CA GLY A 17 34.81 -15.30 30.79
C GLY A 17 34.83 -13.77 30.77
N LEU A 18 35.81 -13.16 31.46
CA LEU A 18 36.03 -11.70 31.39
C LEU A 18 36.42 -11.24 29.98
N GLY A 19 37.27 -12.03 29.29
CA GLY A 19 37.64 -11.77 27.90
C GLY A 19 36.43 -11.82 26.95
N ALA A 20 35.58 -12.85 27.07
CA ALA A 20 34.37 -12.97 26.27
C ALA A 20 33.36 -11.85 26.55
N PHE A 21 33.18 -11.44 27.82
CA PHE A 21 32.31 -10.33 28.18
C PHE A 21 32.80 -9.00 27.62
N LEU A 22 34.10 -8.70 27.71
CA LEU A 22 34.69 -7.49 27.14
C LEU A 22 34.58 -7.48 25.62
N LEU A 23 34.85 -8.61 24.96
CA LEU A 23 34.69 -8.74 23.52
C LEU A 23 33.22 -8.51 23.11
N MET A 24 32.26 -9.08 23.84
CA MET A 24 30.84 -8.87 23.58
C MET A 24 30.39 -7.43 23.86
N ALA A 25 30.91 -6.79 24.90
CA ALA A 25 30.63 -5.39 25.23
C ALA A 25 31.21 -4.41 24.19
N ILE A 26 32.31 -4.78 23.53
CA ILE A 26 32.91 -4.01 22.43
C ILE A 26 32.16 -4.27 21.12
N LEU A 27 31.78 -5.52 20.85
CA LEU A 27 31.08 -5.89 19.62
C LEU A 27 29.62 -5.42 19.60
N HIS A 28 28.95 -5.36 20.75
CA HIS A 28 27.54 -4.95 20.85
C HIS A 28 27.26 -3.54 20.28
N PRO A 29 27.99 -2.47 20.65
CA PRO A 29 27.78 -1.15 20.06
C PRO A 29 28.10 -1.14 18.56
N LEU A 30 29.16 -1.85 18.13
CA LEU A 30 29.52 -2.01 16.71
C LEU A 30 28.40 -2.67 15.89
N PHE A 31 27.85 -3.77 16.38
CA PHE A 31 26.73 -4.46 15.72
C PHE A 31 25.43 -3.66 15.78
N SER A 32 25.17 -2.91 16.85
CA SER A 32 23.96 -2.08 16.95
C SER A 32 23.98 -0.89 15.98
N VAL A 33 25.16 -0.31 15.72
CA VAL A 33 25.32 0.75 14.73
C VAL A 33 25.20 0.19 13.32
N ILE A 34 25.80 -0.98 13.05
CA ILE A 34 25.69 -1.66 11.76
C ILE A 34 24.26 -2.13 11.48
N SER A 35 23.53 -2.64 12.47
CA SER A 35 22.13 -3.07 12.28
C SER A 35 21.19 -1.89 12.04
N THR A 36 21.41 -0.76 12.73
CA THR A 36 20.64 0.48 12.51
C THR A 36 20.96 1.08 11.14
N GLN A 37 22.23 1.08 10.73
CA GLN A 37 22.64 1.53 9.39
C GLN A 37 22.16 0.58 8.29
N ALA A 38 22.14 -0.73 8.52
CA ALA A 38 21.61 -1.71 7.57
C ALA A 38 20.09 -1.57 7.39
N HIS A 39 19.34 -1.27 8.46
CA HIS A 39 17.91 -0.94 8.37
C HIS A 39 17.68 0.31 7.53
N ILE A 40 18.39 1.41 7.83
CA ILE A 40 18.29 2.68 7.08
C ILE A 40 18.74 2.51 5.63
N TRP A 41 19.80 1.74 5.39
CA TRP A 41 20.31 1.43 4.05
C TRP A 41 19.34 0.54 3.27
N PHE A 42 18.74 -0.46 3.91
CA PHE A 42 17.72 -1.32 3.29
C PHE A 42 16.45 -0.54 2.98
N GLU A 43 15.95 0.29 3.89
CA GLU A 43 14.87 1.24 3.59
C GLU A 43 15.26 2.21 2.47
N GLY A 44 16.55 2.56 2.34
CA GLY A 44 17.10 3.32 1.22
C GLY A 44 17.25 2.54 -0.09
N LEU A 45 17.24 1.19 -0.08
CA LEU A 45 17.18 0.34 -1.29
C LEU A 45 15.75 0.21 -1.83
N PHE A 46 14.76 0.40 -0.97
CA PHE A 46 13.35 0.53 -1.32
C PHE A 46 12.87 1.93 -0.93
N PRO A 47 13.53 3.01 -1.43
CA PRO A 47 13.05 4.37 -1.14
C PRO A 47 11.61 4.38 -1.59
N GLU A 48 10.64 4.75 -0.73
CA GLU A 48 9.19 4.69 -1.00
C GLU A 48 8.96 4.84 -2.50
N GLN A 49 8.86 3.70 -3.22
CA GLN A 49 9.20 3.74 -4.63
C GLN A 49 8.15 4.59 -5.26
N ASN A 50 8.58 5.78 -5.69
CA ASN A 50 7.76 6.82 -6.28
C ASN A 50 6.74 6.12 -7.15
N LEU A 51 5.48 6.32 -6.76
CA LEU A 51 4.35 5.54 -7.23
C LEU A 51 4.38 5.39 -8.77
N SER A 52 4.93 6.32 -9.55
CA SER A 52 5.39 6.22 -10.96
C SER A 52 5.24 4.90 -11.76
N LEU A 53 5.96 3.80 -11.47
CA LEU A 53 5.81 2.55 -12.25
C LEU A 53 4.53 1.80 -11.88
N PHE A 54 4.21 1.83 -10.59
CA PHE A 54 2.97 1.33 -10.02
C PHE A 54 1.78 2.17 -10.47
N ASP A 55 1.90 3.49 -10.52
CA ASP A 55 0.99 4.45 -11.14
C ASP A 55 0.88 4.18 -12.62
N GLN A 56 1.93 3.78 -13.35
CA GLN A 56 1.81 3.44 -14.77
C GLN A 56 1.05 2.12 -15.00
N ILE A 57 1.22 1.14 -14.12
CA ILE A 57 0.46 -0.12 -14.15
C ILE A 57 -0.97 0.12 -13.66
N MET A 58 -1.17 0.92 -12.61
CA MET A 58 -2.47 1.34 -12.12
C MET A 58 -3.19 2.24 -13.11
N LEU A 59 -2.54 3.21 -13.73
CA LEU A 59 -3.05 3.97 -14.86
C LEU A 59 -3.33 3.06 -16.04
N ARG A 60 -2.66 1.92 -16.22
CA ARG A 60 -3.01 0.96 -17.29
C ARG A 60 -4.24 0.11 -16.93
N ILE A 61 -4.44 -0.19 -15.64
CA ILE A 61 -5.62 -0.89 -15.11
C ILE A 61 -6.83 0.07 -15.01
N GLN A 62 -6.58 1.33 -14.64
CA GLN A 62 -7.53 2.43 -14.46
C GLN A 62 -7.74 3.29 -15.71
N SER A 63 -6.86 3.26 -16.74
CA SER A 63 -7.15 3.89 -18.06
C SER A 63 -8.24 3.16 -18.83
N ARG A 64 -8.70 2.03 -18.31
CA ARG A 64 -10.01 1.49 -18.66
C ARG A 64 -11.17 2.40 -18.22
N TRP A 65 -10.90 3.42 -17.39
CA TRP A 65 -11.86 4.33 -16.78
C TRP A 65 -11.55 5.84 -16.92
N ASP A 66 -10.33 6.32 -17.24
CA ASP A 66 -10.05 7.77 -17.36
C ASP A 66 -9.00 8.20 -18.43
N ASP A 67 -9.30 9.34 -19.07
CA ASP A 67 -8.56 10.02 -20.15
C ASP A 67 -7.24 10.68 -19.70
N TYR A 68 -6.21 10.61 -20.55
CA TYR A 68 -4.88 11.23 -20.36
C TYR A 68 -4.93 12.73 -20.04
N THR A 69 -5.97 13.43 -20.51
CA THR A 69 -6.18 14.89 -20.34
C THR A 69 -6.33 15.30 -18.87
N LYS A 70 -7.01 14.49 -18.05
CA LYS A 70 -7.27 14.82 -16.64
C LYS A 70 -6.01 14.78 -15.76
N SER A 71 -5.01 13.99 -16.15
CA SER A 71 -3.72 13.93 -15.44
C SER A 71 -2.94 15.25 -15.53
N HIS A 72 -3.01 15.94 -16.67
CA HIS A 72 -2.35 17.24 -16.85
C HIS A 72 -3.06 18.34 -16.05
N GLU A 73 -4.39 18.30 -15.97
CA GLU A 73 -5.17 19.23 -15.13
C GLU A 73 -4.83 19.07 -13.65
N ALA A 74 -4.69 17.83 -13.15
CA ALA A 74 -4.30 17.56 -11.77
C ALA A 74 -2.96 18.22 -11.39
N SER A 75 -1.95 18.17 -12.27
CA SER A 75 -0.65 18.83 -12.01
C SER A 75 -0.74 20.36 -11.96
N SER A 76 -1.63 20.95 -12.75
CA SER A 76 -1.90 22.39 -12.72
C SER A 76 -2.63 22.77 -11.44
N PHE A 77 -3.62 21.97 -11.02
CA PHE A 77 -4.35 22.17 -9.77
C PHE A 77 -3.48 21.96 -8.54
N GLU A 78 -2.53 21.04 -8.54
CA GLU A 78 -1.60 20.85 -7.43
C GLU A 78 -0.77 22.12 -7.19
N ASN A 79 -0.22 22.73 -8.25
CA ASN A 79 0.53 23.98 -8.15
C ASN A 79 -0.35 25.13 -7.68
N LEU A 80 -1.56 25.24 -8.23
CA LEU A 80 -2.53 26.27 -7.86
C LEU A 80 -3.00 26.09 -6.41
N PHE A 81 -3.11 24.86 -5.93
CA PHE A 81 -3.46 24.56 -4.54
C PHE A 81 -2.30 24.86 -3.60
N LYS A 82 -1.06 24.53 -3.99
CA LYS A 82 0.14 24.72 -3.14
C LYS A 82 0.55 26.18 -2.99
N TYR A 83 0.46 26.96 -4.06
CA TYR A 83 0.98 28.34 -4.12
C TYR A 83 -0.12 29.41 -4.28
N GLY A 84 -1.37 29.01 -4.53
CA GLY A 84 -2.47 29.93 -4.78
C GLY A 84 -3.06 30.56 -3.52
N THR A 85 -3.95 31.52 -3.75
CA THR A 85 -4.71 32.19 -2.70
C THR A 85 -5.79 31.27 -2.12
N ILE A 86 -6.43 31.69 -1.02
CA ILE A 86 -7.58 30.97 -0.46
C ILE A 86 -8.68 30.80 -1.53
N SER A 87 -8.97 31.84 -2.29
CA SER A 87 -9.98 31.77 -3.37
C SER A 87 -9.60 30.77 -4.45
N ASP A 88 -8.31 30.65 -4.79
CA ASP A 88 -7.83 29.69 -5.78
C ASP A 88 -7.99 28.25 -5.29
N LYS A 89 -7.64 27.99 -4.02
CA LYS A 89 -7.86 26.68 -3.38
C LYS A 89 -9.32 26.29 -3.38
N GLN A 90 -10.23 27.22 -3.06
CA GLN A 90 -11.67 26.97 -3.06
C GLN A 90 -12.19 26.61 -4.45
N LYS A 91 -11.73 27.29 -5.52
CA LYS A 91 -12.10 26.95 -6.91
C LYS A 91 -11.64 25.56 -7.32
N VAL A 92 -10.44 25.16 -6.91
CA VAL A 92 -9.95 23.79 -7.14
C VAL A 92 -10.85 22.79 -6.44
N LEU A 93 -11.18 23.05 -5.17
CA LEU A 93 -12.09 22.20 -4.40
C LEU A 93 -13.48 22.11 -5.04
N ASP A 94 -14.04 23.22 -5.53
CA ASP A 94 -15.32 23.22 -6.25
C ASP A 94 -15.25 22.35 -7.52
N THR A 95 -14.16 22.44 -8.26
CA THR A 95 -13.92 21.60 -9.46
C THR A 95 -13.86 20.11 -9.10
N ILE A 96 -13.16 19.78 -8.01
CA ILE A 96 -13.09 18.40 -7.49
C ILE A 96 -14.48 17.92 -7.05
N ALA A 97 -15.30 18.81 -6.47
CA ALA A 97 -16.66 18.49 -6.03
C ALA A 97 -17.63 18.21 -7.19
N GLU A 98 -17.42 18.84 -8.34
CA GLU A 98 -18.22 18.66 -9.55
C GLU A 98 -17.89 17.34 -10.28
N GLY A 99 -16.61 16.95 -10.29
CA GLY A 99 -16.16 15.75 -10.99
C GLY A 99 -14.89 15.19 -10.37
N PHE A 100 -15.05 14.37 -9.34
CA PHE A 100 -13.91 13.74 -8.68
C PHE A 100 -13.20 12.75 -9.61
N ASN A 101 -11.87 12.85 -9.63
CA ASN A 101 -10.97 11.94 -10.30
C ASN A 101 -9.88 11.53 -9.30
N ILE A 102 -9.40 10.30 -9.43
CA ILE A 102 -8.41 9.68 -8.53
C ILE A 102 -7.12 10.52 -8.44
N SER A 103 -6.71 11.17 -9.53
CA SER A 103 -5.55 12.06 -9.55
C SER A 103 -5.70 13.29 -8.63
N TYR A 104 -6.92 13.61 -8.18
CA TYR A 104 -7.17 14.70 -7.23
C TYR A 104 -7.07 14.26 -5.76
N SER A 105 -6.96 12.97 -5.46
CA SER A 105 -6.84 12.47 -4.07
C SER A 105 -5.73 13.14 -3.25
N PRO A 106 -4.50 13.32 -3.78
CA PRO A 106 -3.44 13.98 -3.01
C PRO A 106 -3.77 15.44 -2.68
N ILE A 107 -4.42 16.14 -3.61
CA ILE A 107 -4.86 17.53 -3.41
C ILE A 107 -5.92 17.59 -2.31
N LEU A 108 -6.90 16.68 -2.35
CA LEU A 108 -7.94 16.60 -1.32
C LEU A 108 -7.37 16.26 0.06
N GLN A 109 -6.41 15.34 0.14
CA GLN A 109 -5.71 15.01 1.39
C GLN A 109 -4.88 16.19 1.92
N SER A 110 -4.21 16.93 1.04
CA SER A 110 -3.51 18.16 1.41
C SER A 110 -4.50 19.21 1.95
N ALA A 111 -5.68 19.33 1.33
CA ALA A 111 -6.71 20.27 1.71
C ALA A 111 -7.31 20.00 3.10
N LEU A 112 -7.45 18.73 3.50
CA LEU A 112 -7.89 18.34 4.85
C LEU A 112 -6.93 18.83 5.95
N ASN A 113 -5.66 18.99 5.61
CA ASN A 113 -4.59 19.45 6.50
C ASN A 113 -4.18 20.91 6.26
N ASP A 114 -4.95 21.66 5.45
CA ASP A 114 -4.62 23.04 5.09
C ASP A 114 -4.61 23.95 6.32
N ASN A 115 -3.81 25.00 6.32
CA ASN A 115 -3.74 25.94 7.45
C ASN A 115 -5.04 26.77 7.61
N GLN A 116 -5.79 26.98 6.54
CA GLN A 116 -7.04 27.74 6.55
C GLN A 116 -8.24 26.86 6.92
N ASN A 117 -9.02 27.31 7.90
CA ASN A 117 -10.19 26.57 8.37
C ASN A 117 -11.26 26.38 7.29
N VAL A 118 -11.48 27.40 6.45
CA VAL A 118 -12.47 27.34 5.37
C VAL A 118 -12.15 26.26 4.33
N VAL A 119 -10.86 26.08 4.01
CA VAL A 119 -10.38 25.07 3.06
C VAL A 119 -10.57 23.67 3.64
N ARG A 120 -10.21 23.45 4.92
CA ARG A 120 -10.41 22.17 5.60
C ARG A 120 -11.88 21.75 5.68
N ILE A 121 -12.76 22.69 6.02
CA ILE A 121 -14.21 22.43 6.12
C ILE A 121 -14.78 22.04 4.75
N GLN A 122 -14.41 22.78 3.69
CA GLN A 122 -14.86 22.48 2.33
C GLN A 122 -14.33 21.12 1.86
N ALA A 123 -13.04 20.82 2.11
CA ALA A 123 -12.45 19.53 1.81
C ALA A 123 -13.14 18.36 2.52
N ALA A 124 -13.48 18.52 3.80
CA ALA A 124 -14.22 17.50 4.56
C ALA A 124 -15.63 17.25 3.99
N ALA A 125 -16.33 18.31 3.58
CA ALA A 125 -17.64 18.18 2.93
C ALA A 125 -17.56 17.46 1.58
N ILE A 126 -16.54 17.78 0.77
CA ILE A 126 -16.27 17.10 -0.50
C ILE A 126 -15.93 15.64 -0.28
N LEU A 127 -15.06 15.35 0.70
CA LEU A 127 -14.69 13.98 1.07
C LEU A 127 -15.93 13.16 1.46
N THR A 128 -16.81 13.71 2.29
CA THR A 128 -18.06 13.04 2.70
C THR A 128 -18.96 12.75 1.50
N LYS A 129 -19.08 13.70 0.56
CA LYS A 129 -19.85 13.50 -0.68
C LYS A 129 -19.26 12.35 -1.50
N ILE A 130 -17.95 12.35 -1.74
CA ILE A 130 -17.26 11.31 -2.51
C ILE A 130 -17.42 9.95 -1.81
N ASP A 131 -17.17 9.87 -0.49
CA ASP A 131 -17.33 8.63 0.28
C ASP A 131 -18.76 8.05 0.14
N THR A 132 -19.77 8.92 0.19
CA THR A 132 -21.17 8.54 0.00
C THR A 132 -21.44 8.01 -1.41
N GLU A 133 -20.84 8.61 -2.44
CA GLU A 133 -20.97 8.15 -3.83
C GLU A 133 -20.32 6.77 -4.05
N PHE A 134 -19.13 6.55 -3.47
CA PHE A 134 -18.43 5.27 -3.50
C PHE A 134 -19.22 4.16 -2.78
N ASP A 135 -19.75 4.46 -1.59
CA ASP A 135 -20.59 3.53 -0.83
C ASP A 135 -21.89 3.18 -1.57
N ASN A 136 -22.55 4.16 -2.18
CA ASN A 136 -23.75 3.94 -2.99
C ASN A 136 -23.46 3.05 -4.22
N LYS A 137 -22.31 3.26 -4.88
CA LYS A 137 -21.90 2.42 -6.01
C LYS A 137 -21.56 1.00 -5.55
N LEU A 138 -20.90 0.84 -4.41
CA LEU A 138 -20.62 -0.46 -3.81
C LEU A 138 -21.91 -1.25 -3.57
N LYS A 139 -22.89 -0.65 -2.86
CA LYS A 139 -24.19 -1.27 -2.59
C LYS A 139 -24.93 -1.69 -3.87
N LYS A 140 -24.84 -0.90 -4.94
CA LYS A 140 -25.44 -1.25 -6.24
C LYS A 140 -24.75 -2.46 -6.86
N LEU A 141 -23.41 -2.52 -6.86
CA LEU A 141 -22.65 -3.64 -7.40
C LEU A 141 -22.87 -4.91 -6.58
N GLU A 142 -22.91 -4.81 -5.24
CA GLU A 142 -23.24 -5.93 -4.36
C GLU A 142 -24.62 -6.50 -4.66
N LYS A 143 -25.62 -5.64 -4.84
CA LYS A 143 -26.97 -6.07 -5.21
C LYS A 143 -26.98 -6.76 -6.58
N LEU A 144 -26.30 -6.20 -7.58
CA LEU A 144 -26.18 -6.82 -8.89
C LEU A 144 -25.51 -8.20 -8.81
N HIS A 145 -24.48 -8.34 -7.96
CA HIS A 145 -23.83 -9.63 -7.74
C HIS A 145 -24.75 -10.62 -7.02
N GLN A 146 -25.56 -10.18 -6.06
CA GLN A 146 -26.57 -11.02 -5.41
C GLN A 146 -27.63 -11.51 -6.41
N ASP A 147 -28.07 -10.64 -7.32
CA ASP A 147 -29.06 -10.97 -8.36
C ASP A 147 -28.46 -11.86 -9.46
N SER A 148 -27.13 -11.86 -9.65
CA SER A 148 -26.42 -12.66 -10.66
C SER A 148 -25.03 -13.12 -10.16
N PRO A 149 -24.97 -14.13 -9.27
CA PRO A 149 -23.72 -14.52 -8.60
C PRO A 149 -22.63 -15.06 -9.52
N ASP A 150 -23.02 -15.69 -10.63
CA ASP A 150 -22.11 -16.33 -11.57
C ASP A 150 -21.62 -15.36 -12.67
N ASP A 151 -22.07 -14.10 -12.67
CA ASP A 151 -21.61 -13.11 -13.63
C ASP A 151 -20.21 -12.59 -13.27
N LEU A 152 -19.22 -13.11 -13.97
CA LEU A 152 -17.81 -12.76 -13.80
C LEU A 152 -17.51 -11.29 -14.12
N VAL A 153 -18.32 -10.62 -14.95
CA VAL A 153 -18.14 -9.20 -15.26
C VAL A 153 -18.53 -8.36 -14.05
N ILE A 154 -19.66 -8.69 -13.42
CA ILE A 154 -20.11 -8.01 -12.19
C ILE A 154 -19.14 -8.26 -11.04
N LEU A 155 -18.68 -9.51 -10.88
CA LEU A 155 -17.70 -9.88 -9.87
C LEU A 155 -16.39 -9.08 -10.02
N LEU A 156 -15.89 -8.95 -11.26
CA LEU A 156 -14.69 -8.16 -11.53
C LEU A 156 -14.91 -6.67 -11.26
N GLN A 157 -16.04 -6.10 -11.68
CA GLN A 157 -16.37 -4.70 -11.40
C GLN A 157 -16.49 -4.41 -9.90
N LEU A 158 -17.06 -5.35 -9.14
CA LEU A 158 -17.14 -5.27 -7.68
C LEU A 158 -15.75 -5.30 -7.04
N ALA A 159 -14.86 -6.18 -7.52
CA ALA A 159 -13.48 -6.25 -7.07
C ALA A 159 -12.69 -4.96 -7.41
N GLU A 160 -12.81 -4.45 -8.64
CA GLU A 160 -12.15 -3.20 -9.08
C GLU A 160 -12.64 -1.99 -8.29
N HIS A 161 -13.95 -1.90 -8.02
CA HIS A 161 -14.51 -0.79 -7.24
C HIS A 161 -14.09 -0.83 -5.78
N THR A 162 -14.12 -2.01 -5.15
CA THR A 162 -13.68 -2.18 -3.75
C THR A 162 -12.18 -1.93 -3.60
N ASP A 163 -11.37 -2.42 -4.52
CA ASP A 163 -9.93 -2.13 -4.60
C ASP A 163 -9.67 -0.61 -4.59
N LEU A 164 -10.32 0.10 -5.53
CA LEU A 164 -10.15 1.53 -5.65
C LEU A 164 -10.60 2.23 -4.37
N TYR A 165 -11.77 1.88 -3.86
CA TYR A 165 -12.33 2.50 -2.67
C TYR A 165 -11.43 2.32 -1.44
N ALA A 166 -10.82 1.16 -1.28
CA ALA A 166 -9.87 0.92 -0.20
C ALA A 166 -8.62 1.79 -0.33
N THR A 167 -8.08 1.95 -1.55
CA THR A 167 -6.71 2.45 -1.74
C THR A 167 -6.63 3.93 -2.09
N ILE A 168 -7.75 4.56 -2.45
CA ILE A 168 -7.83 5.98 -2.83
C ILE A 168 -7.61 6.95 -1.65
N GLY A 169 -7.64 6.44 -0.41
CA GLY A 169 -7.31 7.21 0.79
C GLY A 169 -8.38 8.24 1.20
N ILE A 170 -9.66 7.92 0.93
CA ILE A 170 -10.80 8.75 1.33
C ILE A 170 -11.51 8.25 2.60
N THR A 171 -11.21 7.03 3.04
CA THR A 171 -11.75 6.41 4.25
C THR A 171 -10.68 6.38 5.35
N ASP A 172 -11.08 6.15 6.59
CA ASP A 172 -10.14 5.82 7.66
C ASP A 172 -9.45 4.48 7.40
N GLU A 173 -8.32 4.26 8.09
CA GLU A 173 -7.45 3.09 7.91
C GLU A 173 -8.17 1.77 8.19
N VAL A 174 -8.98 1.70 9.25
CA VAL A 174 -9.67 0.46 9.64
C VAL A 174 -10.67 0.07 8.54
N ARG A 175 -11.51 1.03 8.13
CA ARG A 175 -12.48 0.80 7.05
C ARG A 175 -11.79 0.48 5.72
N SER A 176 -10.68 1.14 5.41
CA SER A 176 -9.88 0.87 4.21
C SER A 176 -9.40 -0.59 4.17
N LEU A 177 -8.89 -1.12 5.29
CA LEU A 177 -8.42 -2.51 5.39
C LEU A 177 -9.57 -3.53 5.27
N GLU A 178 -10.75 -3.23 5.79
CA GLU A 178 -11.95 -4.05 5.62
C GLU A 178 -12.41 -4.11 4.16
N ILE A 179 -12.45 -2.96 3.48
CA ILE A 179 -12.79 -2.89 2.05
C ILE A 179 -11.73 -3.61 1.21
N ALA A 180 -10.45 -3.44 1.52
CA ALA A 180 -9.35 -4.16 0.85
C ALA A 180 -9.50 -5.68 1.00
N SER A 181 -9.95 -6.17 2.15
CA SER A 181 -10.18 -7.60 2.38
C SER A 181 -11.28 -8.13 1.46
N SER A 182 -12.32 -7.33 1.27
CA SER A 182 -13.41 -7.64 0.33
C SER A 182 -12.91 -7.67 -1.12
N ALA A 183 -12.07 -6.72 -1.52
CA ALA A 183 -11.45 -6.71 -2.84
C ALA A 183 -10.60 -7.96 -3.10
N VAL A 184 -9.76 -8.36 -2.15
CA VAL A 184 -8.98 -9.61 -2.20
C VAL A 184 -9.89 -10.82 -2.36
N PHE A 185 -10.99 -10.88 -1.60
CA PHE A 185 -11.96 -11.96 -1.70
C PHE A 185 -12.57 -12.06 -3.11
N TYR A 186 -13.06 -10.95 -3.67
CA TYR A 186 -13.70 -10.94 -4.99
C TYR A 186 -12.72 -11.25 -6.12
N TYR A 187 -11.50 -10.71 -6.09
CA TYR A 187 -10.48 -11.07 -7.08
C TYR A 187 -10.07 -12.54 -7.01
N ARG A 188 -9.92 -13.11 -5.80
CA ARG A 188 -9.63 -14.53 -5.64
C ARG A 188 -10.76 -15.39 -6.21
N LYS A 189 -12.02 -15.03 -5.96
CA LYS A 189 -13.20 -15.69 -6.55
C LYS A 189 -13.18 -15.63 -8.08
N PHE A 190 -12.83 -14.48 -8.66
CA PHE A 190 -12.69 -14.34 -10.11
C PHE A 190 -11.59 -15.24 -10.69
N LEU A 191 -10.45 -15.35 -9.99
CA LEU A 191 -9.31 -16.19 -10.39
C LEU A 191 -9.58 -17.70 -10.27
N GLU A 192 -10.56 -18.13 -9.46
CA GLU A 192 -10.99 -19.54 -9.42
C GLU A 192 -11.45 -20.01 -10.80
N VAL A 193 -12.09 -19.13 -11.57
CA VAL A 193 -12.58 -19.40 -12.93
C VAL A 193 -11.57 -18.98 -13.99
N ASN A 194 -10.94 -17.81 -13.83
CA ASN A 194 -10.02 -17.23 -14.82
C ASN A 194 -8.57 -17.21 -14.30
N LYS A 195 -7.95 -18.39 -14.21
CA LYS A 195 -6.63 -18.57 -13.57
C LYS A 195 -5.52 -17.73 -14.22
N ASP A 196 -5.51 -17.58 -15.54
CA ASP A 196 -4.40 -16.96 -16.27
C ASP A 196 -4.43 -15.42 -16.30
N GLN A 197 -5.30 -14.79 -15.52
CA GLN A 197 -5.45 -13.33 -15.47
C GLN A 197 -4.39 -12.70 -14.57
N PHE A 198 -3.17 -12.59 -15.11
CA PHE A 198 -2.01 -12.06 -14.40
C PHE A 198 -2.26 -10.67 -13.77
N VAL A 199 -3.00 -9.79 -14.44
CA VAL A 199 -3.32 -8.45 -13.93
C VAL A 199 -4.14 -8.53 -12.63
N VAL A 200 -5.13 -9.41 -12.59
CA VAL A 200 -5.97 -9.62 -11.40
C VAL A 200 -5.16 -10.29 -10.29
N TRP A 201 -4.29 -11.25 -10.65
CA TRP A 201 -3.38 -11.88 -9.70
C TRP A 201 -2.45 -10.85 -9.05
N LEU A 202 -1.93 -9.90 -9.83
CA LEU A 202 -1.08 -8.82 -9.34
C LEU A 202 -1.84 -7.85 -8.42
N ALA A 203 -3.10 -7.56 -8.72
CA ALA A 203 -3.97 -6.75 -7.86
C ALA A 203 -4.14 -7.37 -6.47
N VAL A 204 -4.32 -8.70 -6.40
CA VAL A 204 -4.34 -9.43 -5.12
C VAL A 204 -3.02 -9.29 -4.37
N ALA A 205 -1.90 -9.53 -5.05
CA ALA A 205 -0.56 -9.43 -4.44
C ALA A 205 -0.34 -8.04 -3.82
N ARG A 206 -0.70 -6.99 -4.54
CA ARG A 206 -0.63 -5.61 -4.07
C ARG A 206 -1.52 -5.36 -2.85
N LEU A 207 -2.76 -5.83 -2.86
CA LEU A 207 -3.69 -5.62 -1.74
C LEU A 207 -3.20 -6.34 -0.47
N LEU A 208 -2.58 -7.52 -0.59
CA LEU A 208 -1.99 -8.21 0.56
C LEU A 208 -0.86 -7.40 1.20
N LEU A 209 -0.01 -6.76 0.40
CA LEU A 209 1.01 -5.84 0.91
C LEU A 209 0.39 -4.59 1.54
N PHE A 210 -0.62 -4.01 0.90
CA PHE A 210 -1.36 -2.85 1.43
C PHE A 210 -1.93 -3.14 2.82
N GLN A 211 -2.39 -4.37 3.04
CA GLN A 211 -2.92 -4.84 4.33
C GLN A 211 -1.84 -5.24 5.35
N ASN A 212 -0.56 -5.17 4.98
CA ASN A 212 0.55 -5.72 5.74
C ASN A 212 0.42 -7.25 6.02
N ASP A 213 -0.37 -7.96 5.21
CA ASP A 213 -0.49 -9.42 5.26
C ASP A 213 0.66 -10.06 4.46
N TYR A 214 1.87 -9.93 5.02
CA TYR A 214 3.10 -10.41 4.39
C TYR A 214 3.12 -11.94 4.27
N GLU A 215 2.44 -12.67 5.15
CA GLU A 215 2.38 -14.12 5.11
C GLU A 215 1.55 -14.61 3.92
N SER A 216 0.32 -14.12 3.78
CA SER A 216 -0.49 -14.42 2.60
C SER A 216 0.18 -13.94 1.32
N PHE A 217 0.89 -12.81 1.35
CA PHE A 217 1.64 -12.31 0.19
C PHE A 217 2.73 -13.28 -0.25
N ILE A 218 3.55 -13.79 0.69
CA ILE A 218 4.62 -14.75 0.40
C ILE A 218 4.02 -16.01 -0.23
N GLU A 219 2.98 -16.58 0.37
CA GLU A 219 2.30 -17.75 -0.20
C GLU A 219 1.72 -17.47 -1.59
N TRP A 220 1.16 -16.27 -1.79
CA TRP A 220 0.61 -15.86 -3.06
C TRP A 220 1.72 -15.77 -4.10
N TYR A 221 2.83 -15.09 -3.80
CA TYR A 221 4.00 -14.94 -4.66
C TYR A 221 4.59 -16.30 -5.07
N GLU A 222 4.75 -17.23 -4.13
CA GLU A 222 5.25 -18.58 -4.39
C GLU A 222 4.36 -19.33 -5.40
N LYS A 223 3.03 -19.28 -5.23
CA LYS A 223 2.08 -19.84 -6.22
C LYS A 223 2.24 -19.21 -7.60
N GLY A 224 2.54 -17.91 -7.65
CA GLY A 224 2.76 -17.18 -8.89
C GLY A 224 3.98 -17.68 -9.68
N LYS A 225 5.05 -18.12 -9.01
CA LYS A 225 6.25 -18.67 -9.69
C LYS A 225 5.94 -19.97 -10.43
N ASP A 226 5.09 -20.80 -9.85
CA ASP A 226 4.67 -22.06 -10.48
C ASP A 226 3.67 -21.80 -11.63
N GLN A 227 2.81 -20.79 -11.46
CA GLN A 227 1.73 -20.49 -12.39
C GLN A 227 2.17 -19.66 -13.60
N PHE A 228 3.08 -18.70 -13.42
CA PHE A 228 3.49 -17.76 -14.45
C PHE A 228 4.97 -17.95 -14.80
N LYS A 229 5.26 -18.04 -16.10
CA LYS A 229 6.62 -18.23 -16.61
C LYS A 229 7.57 -17.09 -16.22
N TYR A 230 7.03 -15.87 -16.09
CA TYR A 230 7.80 -14.68 -15.76
C TYR A 230 7.00 -13.80 -14.80
N LEU A 231 7.61 -13.46 -13.66
CA LEU A 231 7.11 -12.45 -12.75
C LEU A 231 7.87 -11.13 -12.97
N PRO A 232 7.18 -9.98 -12.99
CA PRO A 232 7.83 -8.67 -13.02
C PRO A 232 8.81 -8.49 -11.85
N SER A 233 9.92 -7.81 -12.11
CA SER A 233 10.97 -7.57 -11.10
C SER A 233 10.47 -6.85 -9.84
N ILE A 234 9.42 -6.01 -9.97
CA ILE A 234 8.80 -5.32 -8.83
C ILE A 234 8.24 -6.29 -7.78
N LEU A 235 7.72 -7.46 -8.21
CA LEU A 235 7.25 -8.49 -7.28
C LEU A 235 8.41 -9.08 -6.45
N ASN A 236 9.61 -9.19 -7.03
CA ASN A 236 10.79 -9.65 -6.29
C ASN A 236 11.17 -8.64 -5.21
N SER A 237 11.07 -7.34 -5.49
CA SER A 237 11.30 -6.30 -4.50
C SER A 237 10.30 -6.38 -3.35
N TRP A 238 9.01 -6.57 -3.66
CA TRP A 238 7.97 -6.75 -2.64
C TRP A 238 8.14 -8.05 -1.84
N TYR A 239 8.60 -9.12 -2.48
CA TYR A 239 8.91 -10.39 -1.83
C TYR A 239 10.04 -10.26 -0.82
N LEU A 240 11.14 -9.61 -1.20
CA LEU A 240 12.24 -9.31 -0.29
C LEU A 240 11.79 -8.43 0.89
N GLN A 241 10.92 -7.45 0.62
CA GLN A 241 10.32 -6.61 1.66
C GLN A 241 9.46 -7.43 2.64
N ALA A 242 8.61 -8.33 2.13
CA ALA A 242 7.76 -9.20 2.94
C ALA A 242 8.58 -10.15 3.83
N LEU A 243 9.61 -10.79 3.26
CA LEU A 243 10.54 -11.66 4.00
C LEU A 243 11.27 -10.90 5.11
N TYR A 244 11.73 -9.68 4.81
CA TYR A 244 12.38 -8.81 5.78
C TYR A 244 11.44 -8.47 6.96
N LYS A 245 10.22 -8.03 6.66
CA LYS A 245 9.22 -7.66 7.67
C LYS A 245 8.81 -8.86 8.53
N ARG A 246 8.83 -10.09 8.00
CA ARG A 246 8.66 -11.34 8.76
C ARG A 246 9.86 -11.77 9.59
N LYS A 247 10.99 -11.07 9.54
CA LYS A 247 12.28 -11.45 10.16
C LYS A 247 12.79 -12.84 9.72
N GLN A 248 12.31 -13.35 8.58
CA GLN A 248 12.78 -14.60 7.97
C GLN A 248 14.04 -14.32 7.12
N ILE A 249 15.10 -13.85 7.77
CA ILE A 249 16.33 -13.39 7.10
C ILE A 249 17.07 -14.55 6.39
N ASN A 250 16.86 -15.80 6.82
CA ASN A 250 17.57 -16.97 6.26
C ASN A 250 17.22 -17.27 4.79
N GLU A 251 16.04 -16.88 4.31
CA GLU A 251 15.61 -17.10 2.92
C GLU A 251 16.05 -15.96 1.96
N MET A 252 16.58 -14.86 2.51
CA MET A 252 16.99 -13.68 1.74
C MET A 252 18.30 -13.89 0.95
N PHE A 253 19.11 -14.88 1.31
CA PHE A 253 20.47 -15.09 0.78
C PHE A 253 20.61 -16.31 -0.14
N TRP A 254 19.52 -17.03 -0.46
CA TRP A 254 19.56 -18.29 -1.21
C TRP A 254 18.64 -18.33 -2.44
N ASN A 255 18.42 -17.20 -3.11
CA ASN A 255 17.85 -17.14 -4.47
C ASN A 255 18.80 -16.44 -5.43
#